data_AF-A0A317MFH4-F1
#
_entry.id   AF-A0A317MFH4-F1
#
_cell.length_a   1.000
_cell.length_b   1.000
_cell.length_c   1.000
_cell.angle_alpha   90.00
_cell.angle_beta   90.00
_cell.angle_gamma   90.00
#
_symmetry.space_group_name_H-M   'P 1'
#
loop_
_entity.id
_entity.type
_entity.pdbx_description
1 polymer ?
#
loop_
_entity_poly.entity_id
_entity_poly.type
_entity_poly.pdbx_seq_one_letter_code
_entity_poly.pdbx_strand_id
1 'polypeptide(L)'
;MALAKTLTAVGTVALARCGGRPFGTHLFSVWPGAGFAASAFPVRCAPGDNLALHVAIAQAPPGSALVVDVSGESEYGYVDEILAVAARTRGVAGIVLDGCVRDIAAIARCELPVFGAGVAVREAGHDAGGSVGQQVFMDASGPAPLPVRRGDWIVADDDGVVCLPRGQVSTIIAETMDSVSRDRELIDAVCAGESTLDLLDLDPSRVTGWEGAADRGARRGRPRSIGSRREGRAVPEGHARPRLGPRSAVSDVHGGD
;
A
#
# COMPACT_ATOMS: atom_id res chain seq x y z
N MET A 1 18.31 -0.42 -6.74
CA MET A 1 18.61 0.68 -5.80
C MET A 1 17.91 2.00 -6.15
N ALA A 2 17.91 2.49 -7.40
CA ALA A 2 17.24 3.75 -7.73
C ALA A 2 15.73 3.74 -7.42
N LEU A 3 15.02 2.71 -7.87
CA LEU A 3 13.57 2.57 -7.65
C LEU A 3 13.19 2.55 -6.16
N ALA A 4 13.92 1.79 -5.33
CA ALA A 4 13.71 1.75 -3.89
C ALA A 4 13.81 3.15 -3.25
N LYS A 5 14.85 3.91 -3.59
CA LYS A 5 15.01 5.29 -3.08
C LYS A 5 13.85 6.20 -3.50
N THR A 6 13.41 6.11 -4.76
CA THR A 6 12.26 6.88 -5.24
C THR A 6 11.00 6.53 -4.46
N LEU A 7 10.71 5.25 -4.26
CA LEU A 7 9.53 4.78 -3.54
C LEU A 7 9.53 5.21 -2.07
N THR A 8 10.67 5.09 -1.38
CA THR A 8 10.80 5.57 0.01
C THR A 8 10.66 7.10 0.08
N ALA A 9 11.14 7.85 -0.91
CA ALA A 9 11.07 9.31 -0.89
C ALA A 9 9.65 9.88 -1.12
N VAL A 10 8.78 9.15 -1.82
CA VAL A 10 7.37 9.60 -2.02
C VAL A 10 6.45 9.21 -0.86
N GLY A 11 6.80 8.17 -0.09
CA GLY A 11 6.06 7.71 1.08
C GLY A 11 4.82 6.86 0.78
N THR A 12 4.35 6.13 1.77
CA THR A 12 3.25 5.16 1.64
C THR A 12 1.91 5.83 1.34
N VAL A 13 1.59 6.94 2.00
CA VAL A 13 0.30 7.65 1.83
C VAL A 13 0.09 8.14 0.39
N ALA A 14 1.13 8.73 -0.21
CA ALA A 14 1.05 9.21 -1.59
C ALA A 14 0.88 8.05 -2.57
N LEU A 15 1.61 6.95 -2.36
CA LEU A 15 1.49 5.74 -3.16
C LEU A 15 0.09 5.11 -3.04
N ALA A 16 -0.47 5.04 -1.85
CA ALA A 16 -1.81 4.48 -1.61
C ALA A 16 -2.89 5.27 -2.36
N ARG A 17 -2.81 6.61 -2.36
CA ARG A 17 -3.72 7.49 -3.12
C ARG A 17 -3.65 7.26 -4.64
N CYS A 18 -2.52 6.77 -5.14
CA CYS A 18 -2.25 6.57 -6.56
C CYS A 18 -2.26 5.10 -6.98
N GLY A 19 -3.04 4.25 -6.29
CA GLY A 19 -3.27 2.85 -6.69
C GLY A 19 -2.41 1.82 -5.95
N GLY A 20 -1.53 2.26 -5.04
CA GLY A 20 -0.93 1.39 -4.05
C GLY A 20 -1.98 0.75 -3.14
N ARG A 21 -1.76 -0.51 -2.77
CA ARG A 21 -2.72 -1.28 -1.96
C ARG A 21 -2.24 -1.31 -0.50
N PRO A 22 -2.87 -0.54 0.42
CA PRO A 22 -2.46 -0.55 1.82
C PRO A 22 -2.75 -1.89 2.49
N PHE A 23 -1.88 -2.28 3.41
CA PHE A 23 -2.10 -3.40 4.32
C PHE A 23 -3.09 -2.97 5.43
N GLY A 24 -3.38 -3.86 6.37
CA GLY A 24 -4.22 -3.58 7.53
C GLY A 24 -3.67 -2.43 8.36
N THR A 25 -4.57 -1.68 9.01
CA THR A 25 -4.25 -0.48 9.80
C THR A 25 -3.51 -0.78 11.11
N HIS A 26 -3.30 -2.06 11.41
CA HIS A 26 -2.67 -2.55 12.65
C HIS A 26 -1.17 -2.78 12.52
N LEU A 27 -0.59 -2.62 11.32
CA LEU A 27 0.85 -2.79 11.12
C LEU A 27 1.60 -1.48 11.37
N PHE A 28 2.51 -1.51 12.34
CA PHE A 28 3.30 -0.34 12.75
C PHE A 28 4.80 -0.65 12.73
N SER A 29 5.62 0.39 12.55
CA SER A 29 7.07 0.30 12.69
C SER A 29 7.42 -0.08 14.12
N VAL A 30 8.28 -1.10 14.29
CA VAL A 30 8.74 -1.55 15.62
C VAL A 30 9.58 -0.47 16.32
N TRP A 31 10.13 0.48 15.55
CA TRP A 31 10.84 1.64 16.05
C TRP A 31 10.59 2.86 15.14
N PRO A 32 10.51 4.09 15.69
CA PRO A 32 10.16 5.28 14.92
C PRO A 32 11.20 5.62 13.85
N GLY A 33 10.74 6.04 12.67
CA GLY A 33 11.58 6.40 11.54
C GLY A 33 12.08 5.21 10.74
N ALA A 34 11.62 4.00 11.05
CA ALA A 34 11.90 2.83 10.22
C ALA A 34 11.17 2.97 8.88
N GLY A 35 11.88 2.71 7.78
CA GLY A 35 11.24 2.71 6.47
C GLY A 35 12.10 2.01 5.43
N PHE A 36 11.44 1.42 4.44
CA PHE A 36 12.11 0.77 3.33
C PHE A 36 11.20 0.67 2.11
N ALA A 37 11.81 0.40 0.95
CA ALA A 37 11.11 -0.06 -0.23
C ALA A 37 11.88 -1.21 -0.88
N ALA A 38 11.22 -2.33 -1.14
CA ALA A 38 11.87 -3.53 -1.67
C ALA A 38 10.90 -4.47 -2.37
N SER A 39 11.43 -5.39 -3.18
CA SER A 39 10.60 -6.42 -3.80
C SER A 39 10.25 -7.52 -2.80
N ALA A 40 8.99 -7.93 -2.80
CA ALA A 40 8.43 -8.91 -1.89
C ALA A 40 9.02 -10.31 -2.09
N PHE A 41 9.42 -10.92 -0.99
CA PHE A 41 9.65 -12.35 -0.81
C PHE A 41 8.62 -12.85 0.20
N PRO A 42 7.50 -13.41 -0.28
CA PRO A 42 6.44 -13.92 0.58
C PRO A 42 6.89 -15.08 1.46
N VAL A 43 6.37 -15.13 2.69
CA VAL A 43 6.63 -16.18 3.68
C VAL A 43 5.31 -16.51 4.37
N ARG A 44 4.96 -17.79 4.46
CA ARG A 44 3.86 -18.25 5.30
C ARG A 44 4.38 -19.12 6.41
N CYS A 45 4.14 -18.70 7.64
CA CYS A 45 4.45 -19.45 8.84
C CYS A 45 3.23 -20.29 9.25
N ALA A 46 3.49 -21.46 9.85
CA ALA A 46 2.45 -22.17 10.58
C ALA A 46 2.08 -21.41 11.88
N PRO A 47 0.87 -21.58 12.43
CA PRO A 47 0.49 -20.95 13.70
C PRO A 47 1.49 -21.27 14.82
N GLY A 48 2.01 -20.25 15.48
CA GLY A 48 2.99 -20.34 16.55
C GLY A 48 4.40 -20.82 16.15
N ASP A 49 4.75 -20.81 14.86
CA ASP A 49 6.02 -21.38 14.38
C ASP A 49 6.73 -20.46 13.37
N ASN A 50 8.03 -20.25 13.51
CA ASN A 50 8.82 -19.37 12.65
C ASN A 50 9.89 -20.09 11.80
N LEU A 51 9.83 -21.42 11.63
CA LEU A 51 10.80 -22.15 10.80
C LEU A 51 10.87 -21.57 9.37
N ALA A 52 9.73 -21.21 8.79
CA ALA A 52 9.65 -20.61 7.45
C ALA A 52 10.39 -19.25 7.36
N LEU A 53 10.45 -18.47 8.44
CA LEU A 53 11.21 -17.23 8.52
C LEU A 53 12.72 -17.48 8.46
N HIS A 54 13.22 -18.47 9.21
CA HIS A 54 14.62 -18.88 9.15
C HIS A 54 15.01 -19.33 7.73
N VAL A 55 14.15 -20.13 7.09
CA VAL A 55 14.34 -20.57 5.70
C VAL A 55 14.32 -19.38 4.74
N ALA A 56 13.41 -18.42 4.92
CA ALA A 56 13.32 -17.24 4.09
C ALA A 56 14.57 -16.36 4.19
N ILE A 57 15.09 -16.12 5.40
CA ILE A 57 16.33 -15.34 5.61
C ILE A 57 17.53 -16.01 4.91
N ALA A 58 17.57 -17.34 4.90
CA ALA A 58 18.64 -18.08 4.24
C ALA A 58 18.57 -18.01 2.71
N GLN A 59 17.38 -17.84 2.12
CA GLN A 59 17.13 -17.97 0.68
C GLN A 59 16.77 -16.67 -0.04
N ALA A 60 16.29 -15.64 0.67
CA ALA A 60 15.84 -14.41 0.07
C ALA A 60 16.99 -13.68 -0.63
N PRO A 61 16.79 -13.16 -1.86
CA PRO A 61 17.77 -12.29 -2.47
C PRO A 61 18.09 -11.08 -1.59
N PRO A 62 19.36 -10.64 -1.50
CA PRO A 62 19.69 -9.38 -0.85
C PRO A 62 18.88 -8.21 -1.45
N GLY A 63 18.34 -7.37 -0.58
CA GLY A 63 17.46 -6.25 -0.92
C GLY A 63 15.97 -6.63 -1.02
N SER A 64 15.57 -7.85 -0.66
CA SER A 64 14.16 -8.25 -0.59
C SER A 64 13.47 -7.81 0.70
N ALA A 65 12.15 -7.64 0.61
CA ALA A 65 11.26 -7.49 1.75
C ALA A 65 10.68 -8.86 2.12
N LEU A 66 10.84 -9.33 3.36
CA LEU A 66 10.08 -10.50 3.81
C LEU A 66 8.65 -10.07 4.15
N VAL A 67 7.66 -10.69 3.52
CA VAL A 67 6.24 -10.42 3.79
C VAL A 67 5.60 -11.67 4.37
N VAL A 68 5.24 -11.61 5.64
CA VAL A 68 5.02 -12.79 6.48
C VAL A 68 3.56 -12.89 6.92
N ASP A 69 2.88 -13.90 6.41
CA ASP A 69 1.59 -14.37 6.91
C ASP A 69 1.85 -15.40 8.02
N VAL A 70 1.40 -15.10 9.23
CA VAL A 70 1.55 -15.98 10.41
C VAL A 70 0.32 -16.88 10.65
N SER A 71 -0.58 -16.97 9.67
CA SER A 71 -1.81 -17.76 9.72
C SER A 71 -2.77 -17.34 10.85
N GLY A 72 -2.82 -16.04 11.16
CA GLY A 72 -3.76 -15.45 12.11
C GLY A 72 -3.46 -15.71 13.60
N GLU A 73 -2.25 -16.17 13.91
CA GLU A 73 -1.82 -16.45 15.28
C GLU A 73 -0.88 -15.36 15.79
N SER A 74 -1.37 -14.51 16.71
CA SER A 74 -0.67 -13.32 17.20
C SER A 74 -0.10 -13.47 18.62
N GLU A 75 -0.29 -14.62 19.28
CA GLU A 75 0.18 -14.81 20.66
C GLU A 75 1.70 -15.04 20.79
N TYR A 76 2.44 -15.06 19.67
CA TYR A 76 3.86 -15.39 19.62
C TYR A 76 4.69 -14.28 18.98
N GLY A 77 5.90 -14.07 19.51
CA GLY A 77 6.92 -13.22 18.90
C GLY A 77 7.67 -14.00 17.81
N TYR A 78 7.28 -13.81 16.55
CA TYR A 78 7.84 -14.55 15.41
C TYR A 78 9.23 -14.05 14.99
N VAL A 79 9.51 -12.78 15.22
CA VAL A 79 10.79 -12.13 14.93
C VAL A 79 11.34 -11.53 16.21
N ASP A 80 12.61 -11.82 16.48
CA ASP A 80 13.36 -11.40 17.65
C ASP A 80 14.71 -10.76 17.26
N GLU A 81 15.58 -10.49 18.24
CA GLU A 81 16.92 -9.95 17.98
C GLU A 81 17.73 -10.84 17.02
N ILE A 82 17.71 -12.16 17.24
CA ILE A 82 18.53 -13.11 16.48
C ILE A 82 18.11 -13.12 15.01
N LEU A 83 16.80 -13.24 14.75
CA LEU A 83 16.25 -13.20 13.40
C LEU A 83 16.50 -11.86 12.72
N ALA A 84 16.34 -10.74 13.44
CA ALA A 84 16.57 -9.42 12.88
C ALA A 84 18.04 -9.21 12.50
N VAL A 85 18.99 -9.60 13.37
CA VAL A 85 20.43 -9.55 13.07
C VAL A 85 20.77 -10.46 11.89
N ALA A 86 20.22 -11.69 11.85
CA ALA A 86 20.45 -12.62 10.74
C ALA A 86 19.92 -12.06 9.42
N ALA A 87 18.70 -11.51 9.41
CA ALA A 87 18.08 -10.89 8.24
C ALA A 87 18.89 -9.70 7.73
N ARG A 88 19.30 -8.77 8.62
CA ARG A 88 20.17 -7.64 8.25
C ARG A 88 21.49 -8.11 7.67
N THR A 89 22.12 -9.10 8.30
CA THR A 89 23.41 -9.65 7.85
C THR A 89 23.30 -10.29 6.46
N ARG A 90 22.16 -10.91 6.14
CA ARG A 90 21.86 -11.46 4.81
C ARG A 90 21.41 -10.41 3.79
N GLY A 91 21.29 -9.15 4.20
CA GLY A 91 20.92 -8.05 3.33
C GLY A 91 19.42 -7.95 3.05
N VAL A 92 18.55 -8.51 3.90
CA VAL A 92 17.11 -8.26 3.85
C VAL A 92 16.87 -6.75 4.07
N ALA A 93 16.02 -6.14 3.24
CA ALA A 93 15.74 -4.70 3.30
C ALA A 93 14.76 -4.34 4.42
N GLY A 94 13.88 -5.26 4.80
CA GLY A 94 12.92 -5.12 5.88
C GLY A 94 12.01 -6.34 6.00
N ILE A 95 11.29 -6.42 7.11
CA ILE A 95 10.32 -7.49 7.39
C ILE A 95 8.97 -6.84 7.70
N VAL A 96 7.92 -7.34 7.06
CA VAL A 96 6.52 -7.00 7.37
C VAL A 96 5.84 -8.30 7.76
N LEU A 97 5.24 -8.36 8.94
CA LEU A 97 4.54 -9.53 9.42
C LEU A 97 3.16 -9.16 9.97
N ASP A 98 2.16 -9.96 9.60
CA ASP A 98 0.81 -9.86 10.17
C ASP A 98 0.72 -10.57 11.52
N GLY A 99 1.66 -10.25 12.41
CA GLY A 99 1.90 -10.97 13.66
C GLY A 99 2.77 -10.18 14.63
N CYS A 100 3.02 -10.77 15.80
CA CYS A 100 3.77 -10.11 16.86
C CYS A 100 5.28 -10.36 16.75
N VAL A 101 6.05 -9.42 17.29
CA VAL A 101 7.51 -9.49 17.43
C VAL A 101 7.91 -9.54 18.92
N ARG A 102 9.18 -9.86 19.20
CA ARG A 102 9.80 -9.69 20.53
C ARG A 102 11.12 -8.91 20.41
N ASP A 103 11.69 -8.55 21.55
CA ASP A 103 12.99 -7.84 21.63
C ASP A 103 13.06 -6.52 20.85
N ILE A 104 11.97 -5.75 20.83
CA ILE A 104 11.83 -4.53 20.03
C ILE A 104 12.98 -3.53 20.20
N ALA A 105 13.53 -3.40 21.42
CA ALA A 105 14.65 -2.51 21.69
C ALA A 105 15.94 -2.99 21.03
N ALA A 106 16.13 -4.30 20.90
CA ALA A 106 17.26 -4.88 20.20
C ALA A 106 17.10 -4.81 18.68
N ILE A 107 15.89 -5.07 18.17
CA ILE A 107 15.56 -4.87 16.76
C ILE A 107 15.81 -3.40 16.35
N ALA A 108 15.46 -2.43 17.19
CA ALA A 108 15.74 -1.02 16.94
C ALA A 108 17.25 -0.74 16.83
N ARG A 109 18.07 -1.31 17.73
CA ARG A 109 19.54 -1.17 17.68
C ARG A 109 20.16 -1.81 16.45
N CYS A 110 19.54 -2.85 15.91
CA CYS A 110 20.00 -3.47 14.67
C CYS A 110 19.53 -2.72 13.43
N GLU A 111 18.75 -1.63 13.53
CA GLU A 111 18.33 -0.77 12.40
C GLU A 111 17.74 -1.54 11.20
N LEU A 112 17.22 -2.75 11.42
CA LEU A 112 16.42 -3.44 10.42
C LEU A 112 14.99 -2.92 10.51
N PRO A 113 14.41 -2.39 9.42
CA PRO A 113 13.00 -2.03 9.40
C PRO A 113 12.13 -3.28 9.60
N VAL A 114 11.37 -3.30 10.69
CA VAL A 114 10.42 -4.37 10.99
C VAL A 114 9.07 -3.74 11.27
N PHE A 115 8.02 -4.27 10.64
CA PHE A 115 6.64 -3.83 10.80
C PHE A 115 5.80 -5.01 11.27
N GLY A 116 5.17 -4.87 12.43
CA GLY A 116 4.40 -5.94 13.06
C GLY A 116 3.04 -5.46 13.56
N ALA A 117 2.22 -6.40 13.98
CA ALA A 117 0.87 -6.19 14.52
C ALA A 117 0.84 -6.00 16.05
N GLY A 118 1.96 -6.25 16.73
CA GLY A 118 2.00 -6.33 18.19
C GLY A 118 3.35 -6.76 18.74
N VAL A 119 3.43 -6.84 20.07
CA VAL A 119 4.59 -7.37 20.80
C VAL A 119 4.12 -8.53 21.66
N ALA A 120 4.79 -9.68 21.55
CA ALA A 120 4.47 -10.88 22.32
C ALA A 120 5.75 -11.48 22.91
N VAL A 121 5.74 -11.75 24.22
CA VAL A 121 6.90 -12.29 24.95
C VAL A 121 7.12 -13.78 24.63
N ARG A 122 6.03 -14.49 24.32
CA ARG A 122 6.05 -15.93 24.05
C ARG A 122 6.81 -16.23 22.77
N GLU A 123 7.69 -17.22 22.84
CA GLU A 123 8.52 -17.65 21.72
C GLU A 123 7.77 -18.59 20.76
N ALA A 124 7.93 -18.36 19.46
CA ALA A 124 7.47 -19.28 18.41
C ALA A 124 8.34 -20.55 18.36
N GLY A 125 7.71 -21.69 18.04
CA GLY A 125 8.42 -22.94 17.73
C GLY A 125 9.05 -22.93 16.33
N HIS A 126 9.67 -24.05 15.95
CA HIS A 126 10.39 -24.17 14.68
C HIS A 126 10.30 -25.58 14.05
N ASP A 127 9.20 -26.29 14.27
CA ASP A 127 9.01 -27.70 13.89
C ASP A 127 7.76 -27.94 13.00
N ALA A 128 6.86 -26.95 12.88
CA ALA A 128 5.58 -27.09 12.18
C ALA A 128 5.65 -26.72 10.68
N GLY A 129 6.74 -26.09 10.22
CA GLY A 129 6.98 -25.81 8.80
C GLY A 129 6.32 -24.54 8.28
N GLY A 130 5.94 -24.55 7.00
CA GLY A 130 5.38 -23.38 6.30
C GLY A 130 5.78 -23.34 4.83
N SER A 131 5.74 -22.17 4.22
CA SER A 131 6.15 -22.00 2.82
C SER A 131 6.90 -20.69 2.58
N VAL A 132 7.80 -20.69 1.61
CA VAL A 132 8.54 -19.52 1.18
C VAL A 132 8.36 -19.29 -0.31
N GLY A 133 8.17 -18.05 -0.73
CA GLY A 133 8.06 -17.66 -2.12
C GLY A 133 6.75 -17.97 -2.82
N GLN A 134 5.80 -18.59 -2.12
CA GLN A 134 4.44 -18.79 -2.60
C GLN A 134 3.60 -17.56 -2.27
N GLN A 135 2.54 -17.31 -3.03
CA GLN A 135 1.65 -16.18 -2.74
C GLN A 135 1.09 -16.28 -1.31
N VAL A 136 1.14 -15.18 -0.58
CA VAL A 136 0.50 -15.03 0.73
C VAL A 136 -0.65 -14.02 0.65
N PHE A 137 -1.50 -14.03 1.67
CA PHE A 137 -2.60 -13.09 1.81
C PHE A 137 -2.40 -12.35 3.12
N MET A 138 -2.35 -11.03 3.03
CA MET A 138 -2.13 -10.14 4.17
C MET A 138 -3.44 -9.43 4.47
N ASP A 139 -3.71 -9.13 5.74
CA ASP A 139 -4.84 -8.26 6.05
C ASP A 139 -4.67 -6.88 5.39
N ALA A 140 -5.79 -6.28 5.02
CA ALA A 140 -5.86 -5.07 4.20
C ALA A 140 -7.01 -4.18 4.66
N SER A 141 -6.91 -2.86 4.42
CA SER A 141 -8.00 -1.92 4.75
C SER A 141 -9.27 -2.10 3.89
N GLY A 142 -9.30 -3.07 2.97
CA GLY A 142 -10.39 -3.34 2.04
C GLY A 142 -11.27 -4.54 2.43
N PRO A 143 -12.26 -4.91 1.59
CA PRO A 143 -13.23 -5.97 1.90
C PRO A 143 -12.67 -7.39 1.82
N ALA A 144 -11.42 -7.56 1.37
CA ALA A 144 -10.80 -8.86 1.19
C ALA A 144 -9.28 -8.80 1.48
N PRO A 145 -8.68 -9.91 1.91
CA PRO A 145 -7.23 -10.01 2.09
C PRO A 145 -6.46 -9.67 0.81
N LEU A 146 -5.29 -9.06 0.98
CA LEU A 146 -4.43 -8.59 -0.08
C LEU A 146 -3.44 -9.68 -0.53
N PRO A 147 -3.51 -10.17 -1.78
CA PRO A 147 -2.52 -11.11 -2.28
C PRO A 147 -1.19 -10.40 -2.52
N VAL A 148 -0.12 -10.97 -1.97
CA VAL A 148 1.26 -10.53 -2.19
C VAL A 148 2.06 -11.64 -2.89
N ARG A 149 2.68 -11.29 -4.02
CA ARG A 149 3.44 -12.22 -4.86
C ARG A 149 4.90 -11.79 -4.95
N ARG A 150 5.77 -12.74 -5.29
CA ARG A 150 7.14 -12.43 -5.70
C ARG A 150 7.15 -11.36 -6.79
N GLY A 151 7.99 -10.36 -6.62
CA GLY A 151 8.15 -9.27 -7.57
C GLY A 151 7.27 -8.04 -7.29
N ASP A 152 6.20 -8.17 -6.50
CA ASP A 152 5.46 -7.00 -6.00
C ASP A 152 6.41 -6.13 -5.17
N TRP A 153 6.13 -4.83 -5.07
CA TRP A 153 6.93 -3.90 -4.28
C TRP A 153 6.22 -3.57 -2.97
N ILE A 154 6.97 -3.66 -1.88
CA ILE A 154 6.54 -3.26 -0.56
C ILE A 154 7.22 -1.95 -0.23
N VAL A 155 6.43 -0.98 0.21
CA VAL A 155 6.90 0.29 0.74
C VAL A 155 6.34 0.42 2.13
N ALA A 156 7.19 0.76 3.09
CA ALA A 156 6.80 0.93 4.47
C ALA A 156 7.51 2.16 5.07
N ASP A 157 6.78 2.89 5.89
CA ASP A 157 7.22 4.03 6.68
C ASP A 157 6.31 4.14 7.92
N ASP A 158 6.46 5.18 8.74
CA ASP A 158 5.70 5.32 9.99
C ASP A 158 4.17 5.38 9.80
N ASP A 159 3.67 5.64 8.58
CA ASP A 159 2.23 5.64 8.28
C ASP A 159 1.66 4.24 8.00
N GLY A 160 2.53 3.24 7.75
CA GLY A 160 2.15 1.85 7.58
C GLY A 160 2.85 1.16 6.41
N VAL A 161 2.13 0.25 5.73
CA VAL A 161 2.69 -0.59 4.65
C VAL A 161 1.78 -0.58 3.43
N VAL A 162 2.38 -0.44 2.25
CA VAL A 162 1.71 -0.44 0.94
C VAL A 162 2.35 -1.45 -0.01
N CYS A 163 1.52 -2.24 -0.69
CA CYS A 163 1.91 -3.13 -1.77
C CYS A 163 1.62 -2.50 -3.14
N LEU A 164 2.63 -2.44 -4.00
CA LEU A 164 2.49 -2.07 -5.41
C LEU A 164 2.59 -3.34 -6.27
N PRO A 165 1.52 -3.71 -7.01
CA PRO A 165 1.59 -4.81 -7.95
C PRO A 165 2.72 -4.61 -8.95
N ARG A 166 3.54 -5.63 -9.18
CA ARG A 166 4.72 -5.52 -10.07
C ARG A 166 4.44 -4.96 -11.47
N GLY A 167 3.24 -5.21 -12.01
CA GLY A 167 2.82 -4.72 -13.33
C GLY A 167 2.31 -3.27 -13.36
N GLN A 168 2.21 -2.60 -12.20
CA GLN A 168 1.63 -1.26 -12.08
C GLN A 168 2.60 -0.23 -11.48
N VAL A 169 3.78 -0.67 -11.02
CA VAL A 169 4.76 0.17 -10.31
C VAL A 169 5.08 1.47 -11.06
N SER A 170 5.34 1.40 -12.36
CA SER A 170 5.69 2.60 -13.15
C SER A 170 4.54 3.60 -13.26
N THR A 171 3.30 3.11 -13.44
CA THR A 171 2.10 3.95 -13.50
C THR A 171 1.84 4.62 -12.17
N ILE A 172 1.88 3.84 -11.08
CA ILE A 172 1.66 4.36 -9.73
C ILE A 172 2.68 5.45 -9.40
N ILE A 173 3.97 5.25 -9.72
CA ILE A 173 5.00 6.26 -9.48
C ILE A 173 4.73 7.55 -10.25
N ALA A 174 4.38 7.45 -11.54
CA ALA A 174 4.10 8.65 -12.34
C ALA A 174 2.95 9.46 -11.74
N GLU A 175 1.84 8.80 -11.41
CA GLU A 175 0.69 9.45 -10.78
C GLU A 175 1.01 10.01 -9.39
N THR A 176 1.85 9.30 -8.63
CA THR A 176 2.29 9.73 -7.29
C THR A 176 3.13 10.99 -7.36
N MET A 177 4.05 11.09 -8.32
CA MET A 177 4.89 12.28 -8.50
C MET A 177 4.05 13.51 -8.84
N ASP A 178 3.05 13.37 -9.69
CA ASP A 178 2.10 14.44 -10.02
C ASP A 178 1.23 14.82 -8.81
N SER A 179 0.83 13.84 -8.00
CA SER A 179 0.09 14.09 -6.75
C SER A 179 0.93 14.85 -5.73
N VAL A 180 2.17 14.42 -5.50
CA VAL A 180 3.09 15.06 -4.54
C VAL A 180 3.43 16.49 -4.97
N SER A 181 3.56 16.76 -6.27
CA SER A 181 3.77 18.13 -6.75
C SER A 181 2.59 19.04 -6.42
N ARG A 182 1.36 18.58 -6.63
CA ARG A 182 0.15 19.35 -6.28
C ARG A 182 -0.01 19.54 -4.77
N ASP A 183 0.31 18.52 -3.98
CA ASP A 183 0.27 18.61 -2.52
C ASP A 183 1.27 19.67 -2.00
N ARG A 184 2.46 19.78 -2.62
CA ARG A 184 3.43 20.85 -2.29
C ARG A 184 2.91 22.25 -2.60
N GLU A 185 2.31 22.45 -3.78
CA GLU A 185 1.70 23.73 -4.15
C GLU A 185 0.59 24.13 -3.16
N LEU A 186 -0.22 23.15 -2.74
CA LEU A 186 -1.25 23.36 -1.72
C LEU A 186 -0.65 23.75 -0.36
N ILE A 187 0.39 23.04 0.09
CA ILE A 187 1.10 23.34 1.34
C ILE A 187 1.66 24.76 1.31
N ASP A 188 2.33 25.15 0.22
CA ASP A 188 2.89 26.49 0.07
C ASP A 188 1.81 27.58 0.16
N ALA A 189 0.66 27.37 -0.46
CA ALA A 189 -0.48 28.30 -0.39
C ALA A 189 -1.06 28.39 1.03
N VAL A 190 -1.21 27.26 1.72
CA VAL A 190 -1.64 27.23 3.13
C VAL A 190 -0.64 27.97 4.02
N CYS A 191 0.66 27.74 3.83
CA CYS A 191 1.72 28.47 4.55
C CYS A 191 1.72 29.98 4.24
N ALA A 192 1.26 30.38 3.06
CA ALA A 192 1.05 31.78 2.69
C ALA A 192 -0.23 32.40 3.31
N GLY A 193 -1.01 31.62 4.06
CA GLY A 193 -2.21 32.06 4.78
C GLY A 193 -3.52 31.89 4.01
N GLU A 194 -3.51 31.17 2.89
CA GLU A 194 -4.75 30.79 2.21
C GLU A 194 -5.47 29.67 2.96
N SER A 195 -6.81 29.70 2.93
CA SER A 195 -7.65 28.75 3.67
C SER A 195 -7.79 27.44 2.90
N THR A 196 -7.67 26.30 3.58
CA THR A 196 -7.94 24.98 2.98
C THR A 196 -9.36 24.86 2.46
N LEU A 197 -10.34 25.52 3.08
CA LEU A 197 -11.72 25.57 2.58
C LEU A 197 -11.80 26.16 1.17
N ASP A 198 -11.06 27.24 0.91
CA ASP A 198 -11.11 27.95 -0.38
C ASP A 198 -10.25 27.22 -1.41
N LEU A 199 -9.06 26.73 -1.02
CA LEU A 199 -8.12 26.02 -1.89
C LEU A 199 -8.66 24.67 -2.37
N LEU A 200 -9.44 23.97 -1.53
CA LEU A 200 -9.99 22.64 -1.80
C LEU A 200 -11.48 22.67 -2.16
N ASP A 201 -12.07 23.86 -2.34
CA ASP A 201 -13.50 24.07 -2.65
C ASP A 201 -14.42 23.27 -1.71
N LEU A 202 -14.12 23.30 -0.41
CA LEU A 202 -14.86 22.56 0.60
C LEU A 202 -16.10 23.35 1.03
N ASP A 203 -17.20 22.65 1.23
CA ASP A 203 -18.47 23.22 1.69
C ASP A 203 -18.57 23.15 3.22
N PRO A 204 -18.26 24.24 3.96
CA PRO A 204 -18.32 24.24 5.41
C PRO A 204 -19.74 24.26 5.95
N SER A 205 -20.76 24.52 5.13
CA SER A 205 -22.16 24.58 5.58
C SER A 205 -22.69 23.25 6.09
N ARG A 206 -22.00 22.15 5.77
CA ARG A 206 -22.29 20.79 6.23
C ARG A 206 -21.81 20.52 7.65
N VAL A 207 -21.05 21.44 8.26
CA VAL A 207 -20.50 21.30 9.61
C VAL A 207 -21.29 22.17 10.59
N THR A 208 -21.90 21.55 11.60
CA THR A 208 -22.59 22.28 12.67
C THR A 208 -21.60 23.14 13.46
N GLY A 209 -21.99 24.38 13.77
CA GLY A 209 -21.12 25.34 14.48
C GLY A 209 -20.17 26.13 13.58
N TRP A 210 -20.27 26.01 12.25
CA TRP A 210 -19.60 26.93 11.35
C TRP A 210 -20.25 28.32 11.42
N GLU A 211 -19.56 29.30 11.98
CA GLU A 211 -20.05 30.68 12.16
C GLU A 211 -19.79 31.57 10.91
N GLY A 212 -19.20 31.00 9.86
CA GLY A 212 -18.71 31.76 8.72
C GLY A 212 -17.35 32.40 9.00
N ALA A 213 -16.63 32.73 7.93
CA ALA A 213 -15.49 33.64 8.06
C ALA A 213 -16.06 35.05 8.28
N ALA A 214 -16.22 35.44 9.54
CA ALA A 214 -16.43 36.84 9.88
C ALA A 214 -15.27 37.63 9.25
N ASP A 215 -15.60 38.49 8.28
CA ASP A 215 -14.72 39.49 7.65
C ASP A 215 -13.76 39.04 6.52
N ARG A 216 -14.31 38.69 5.34
CA ARG A 216 -13.53 38.55 4.07
C ARG A 216 -13.98 39.49 2.95
N GLY A 217 -14.36 40.72 3.29
CA GLY A 217 -14.72 41.77 2.33
C GLY A 217 -13.55 42.37 1.53
N ALA A 218 -12.28 42.11 1.88
CA ALA A 218 -11.14 42.90 1.39
C ALA A 218 -10.15 42.19 0.44
N ARG A 219 -10.31 40.89 0.12
CA ARG A 219 -9.29 40.12 -0.64
C ARG A 219 -9.76 39.49 -1.95
N ARG A 220 -10.81 40.02 -2.61
CA ARG A 220 -11.18 39.56 -3.96
C ARG A 220 -10.31 40.22 -5.03
N GLY A 221 -9.32 39.48 -5.53
CA GLY A 221 -8.37 39.97 -6.53
C GLY A 221 -7.70 38.92 -7.41
N ARG A 222 -8.44 37.91 -7.93
CA ARG A 222 -8.30 37.19 -9.23
C ARG A 222 -8.51 35.67 -9.10
N PRO A 223 -9.19 35.03 -10.06
CA PRO A 223 -9.21 33.58 -10.17
C PRO A 223 -7.95 33.10 -10.92
N ARG A 224 -7.20 32.16 -10.33
CA ARG A 224 -6.30 31.27 -11.07
C ARG A 224 -6.84 29.85 -10.93
N SER A 225 -7.58 29.41 -11.94
CA SER A 225 -7.99 28.02 -12.06
C SER A 225 -6.76 27.15 -12.32
N ILE A 226 -6.37 26.32 -11.36
CA ILE A 226 -5.52 25.16 -11.63
C ILE A 226 -6.46 24.06 -12.15
N GLY A 227 -6.57 23.98 -13.49
CA GLY A 227 -6.90 22.75 -14.22
C GLY A 227 -8.35 22.26 -14.25
N SER A 228 -9.14 22.71 -15.23
CA SER A 228 -10.09 21.82 -15.93
C SER A 228 -10.21 22.20 -17.41
N ARG A 229 -9.57 21.41 -18.28
CA ARG A 229 -9.88 21.37 -19.72
C ARG A 229 -10.15 19.93 -20.12
N ARG A 230 -11.43 19.58 -20.20
CA ARG A 230 -11.95 18.60 -21.15
C ARG A 230 -13.29 19.12 -21.67
N GLU A 231 -13.26 19.74 -22.84
CA GLU A 231 -14.45 20.03 -23.63
C GLU A 231 -14.94 18.75 -24.31
N GLY A 232 -16.23 18.47 -24.13
CA GLY A 232 -16.94 17.37 -24.75
C GLY A 232 -17.16 17.61 -26.25
N ARG A 233 -17.01 16.55 -27.04
CA ARG A 233 -17.42 16.53 -28.44
C ARG A 233 -18.82 15.94 -28.53
N ALA A 234 -19.79 16.77 -28.89
CA ALA A 234 -21.17 16.39 -29.13
C ALA A 234 -21.32 15.49 -30.39
N VAL A 235 -22.22 14.52 -30.32
CA VAL A 235 -22.71 13.71 -31.45
C VAL A 235 -24.15 14.15 -31.74
N PRO A 236 -24.55 14.44 -32.99
CA PRO A 236 -25.94 14.69 -33.31
C PRO A 236 -26.66 13.41 -33.77
N GLU A 237 -27.87 13.19 -33.26
CA GLU A 237 -28.83 12.19 -33.72
C GLU A 237 -29.57 12.62 -34.99
N GLY A 238 -29.88 11.66 -35.88
CA GLY A 238 -30.68 11.88 -37.09
C GLY A 238 -31.12 10.60 -37.80
N HIS A 239 -32.29 10.08 -37.38
CA HIS A 239 -33.34 9.31 -38.10
C HIS A 239 -33.04 8.27 -39.20
N ALA A 240 -33.52 7.03 -39.01
CA ALA A 240 -34.67 6.41 -39.72
C ALA A 240 -34.55 4.86 -39.83
N ARG A 241 -35.62 4.14 -39.48
CA ARG A 241 -35.78 2.68 -39.70
C ARG A 241 -36.20 2.38 -41.15
N PRO A 242 -36.05 1.11 -41.60
CA PRO A 242 -37.27 0.32 -41.74
C PRO A 242 -37.16 -1.14 -41.24
N ARG A 243 -38.34 -1.72 -41.03
CA ARG A 243 -38.62 -3.07 -40.54
C ARG A 243 -38.47 -4.13 -41.65
N LEU A 244 -38.08 -5.35 -41.28
CA LEU A 244 -38.63 -6.62 -41.81
C LEU A 244 -38.12 -7.78 -40.93
N GLY A 245 -39.04 -8.55 -40.33
CA GLY A 245 -38.77 -9.91 -39.83
C GLY A 245 -39.37 -10.93 -40.80
N PRO A 246 -39.68 -12.17 -40.37
CA PRO A 246 -38.98 -13.08 -39.46
C PRO A 246 -38.68 -14.44 -40.15
N ARG A 247 -38.07 -15.39 -39.40
CA ARG A 247 -37.95 -16.88 -39.59
C ARG A 247 -36.48 -17.34 -39.63
N SER A 248 -36.06 -18.50 -39.12
CA SER A 248 -36.64 -19.60 -38.33
C SER A 248 -35.47 -20.50 -37.87
N ALA A 249 -35.68 -21.28 -36.81
CA ALA A 249 -34.74 -22.24 -36.24
C ALA A 249 -34.33 -23.36 -37.22
N VAL A 250 -33.10 -23.88 -37.07
CA VAL A 250 -32.75 -25.32 -37.23
C VAL A 250 -31.56 -25.65 -36.31
N SER A 251 -31.66 -26.84 -35.74
CA SER A 251 -30.90 -27.59 -34.75
C SER A 251 -29.60 -28.26 -35.25
N ASP A 252 -28.79 -28.66 -34.25
CA ASP A 252 -27.91 -29.84 -34.13
C ASP A 252 -26.80 -30.13 -35.16
N VAL A 253 -25.63 -30.58 -34.65
CA VAL A 253 -25.18 -31.98 -34.77
C VAL A 253 -23.79 -32.17 -34.11
N HIS A 254 -23.69 -33.26 -33.32
CA HIS A 254 -22.48 -33.86 -32.74
C HIS A 254 -21.51 -34.46 -33.79
N GLY A 255 -20.23 -34.64 -33.44
CA GLY A 255 -19.48 -35.86 -33.81
C GLY A 255 -17.97 -35.74 -34.09
N GLY A 256 -17.19 -36.60 -33.40
CA GLY A 256 -15.86 -37.15 -33.77
C GLY A 256 -14.65 -36.30 -33.33
N ASP A 257 -13.64 -36.79 -32.59
CA ASP A 257 -13.23 -38.12 -32.12
C ASP A 257 -12.58 -38.00 -30.71
#